data_AF-A0AB37TTE4-F1
#
_entry.id   AF-A0AB37TTE4-F1
#
_cell.length_a   1.000
_cell.length_b   1.000
_cell.length_c   1.000
_cell.angle_alpha   90.00
_cell.angle_beta   90.00
_cell.angle_gamma   90.00
#
_symmetry.space_group_name_H-M   'P 1'
#
loop_
_entity.id
_entity.type
_entity.pdbx_description
1 polymer ?
#
loop_
_entity_poly.entity_id
_entity_poly.type
_entity_poly.pdbx_seq_one_letter_code
_entity_poly.pdbx_strand_id
1 'polypeptide(L)' 'MLIKLASWYGDHKPGDEIDVDDVLLKALRKDGRVAAVVEAPTEEPPAPQQEAPAQPVPVVEQTQEPAAETGRKRR' A
#
# COMPACT_ATOMS: atom_id res chain seq x y z
N MET A 1 25.16 9.69 -1.47
CA MET A 1 24.16 8.61 -1.39
C MET A 1 23.83 8.16 -2.80
N LEU A 2 24.04 6.88 -3.11
CA LEU A 2 23.94 6.39 -4.49
C LEU A 2 22.52 5.99 -4.90
N ILE A 3 22.03 6.52 -6.03
CA ILE A 3 20.72 6.15 -6.59
C ILE A 3 20.79 5.70 -8.04
N LYS A 4 19.84 4.86 -8.41
CA LYS A 4 19.56 4.44 -9.78
C LYS A 4 18.43 5.27 -10.36
N LEU A 5 18.65 5.88 -11.53
CA LEU A 5 17.67 6.71 -12.20
C LEU A 5 16.55 5.87 -12.87
N ALA A 6 15.31 6.32 -12.79
CA ALA A 6 14.16 5.78 -13.54
C ALA A 6 13.97 6.47 -14.89
N SER A 7 14.47 7.68 -15.03
CA SER A 7 14.35 8.49 -16.24
C SER A 7 15.61 9.31 -16.47
N TRP A 8 15.73 9.95 -17.64
CA TRP A 8 16.86 10.80 -17.97
C TRP A 8 17.01 11.97 -16.98
N TYR A 9 18.24 12.24 -16.56
CA TYR A 9 18.58 13.35 -15.68
C TYR A 9 19.93 13.95 -16.08
N GLY A 10 19.92 15.17 -16.64
CA GLY A 10 21.11 15.76 -17.24
C GLY A 10 21.66 14.87 -18.35
N ASP A 11 22.95 14.53 -18.27
CA ASP A 11 23.64 13.63 -19.18
C ASP A 11 23.52 12.14 -18.78
N HIS A 12 22.80 11.83 -17.70
CA HIS A 12 22.63 10.48 -17.21
C HIS A 12 21.38 9.82 -17.78
N LYS A 13 21.55 8.60 -18.28
CA LYS A 13 20.48 7.78 -18.84
C LYS A 13 19.68 7.06 -17.73
N PRO A 14 18.46 6.61 -18.02
CA PRO A 14 17.71 5.74 -17.12
C PRO A 14 18.53 4.48 -16.79
N GLY A 15 18.53 4.09 -15.52
CA GLY A 15 19.29 2.97 -14.98
C GLY A 15 20.72 3.31 -14.60
N ASP A 16 21.22 4.51 -14.92
CA ASP A 16 22.53 4.98 -14.48
C ASP A 16 22.55 5.27 -12.98
N GLU A 17 23.72 5.13 -12.38
CA GLU A 17 23.92 5.26 -10.94
C GLU A 17 24.69 6.54 -10.64
N ILE A 18 24.06 7.45 -9.90
CA ILE A 18 24.62 8.76 -9.58
C ILE A 18 24.64 8.98 -8.07
N ASP A 19 25.71 9.59 -7.60
CA ASP A 19 25.82 10.01 -6.20
C ASP A 19 25.12 11.35 -6.02
N VAL A 20 24.17 11.39 -5.09
CA VAL A 20 23.36 12.57 -4.79
C VAL A 20 23.27 12.81 -3.29
N ASP A 21 23.04 14.06 -2.93
CA ASP A 21 22.72 14.48 -1.56
C ASP A 21 21.22 14.28 -1.24
N ASP A 22 20.85 14.29 0.04
CA ASP A 22 19.46 14.11 0.51
C ASP A 22 18.46 15.11 -0.08
N VAL A 23 18.88 16.36 -0.25
CA VAL A 23 18.05 17.41 -0.84
C VAL A 23 17.68 17.06 -2.28
N LEU A 24 18.67 16.61 -3.05
CA LEU A 24 18.49 16.24 -4.45
C LEU A 24 17.72 14.92 -4.58
N LEU A 25 18.01 13.94 -3.71
CA LEU A 25 17.26 12.69 -3.61
C LEU A 25 15.77 12.95 -3.40
N LYS A 26 15.43 13.85 -2.46
CA LYS A 26 14.02 14.19 -2.16
C LYS A 26 13.33 14.85 -3.35
N ALA A 27 14.03 15.72 -4.08
CA ALA A 27 13.52 16.32 -5.31
C ALA A 27 13.29 15.26 -6.40
N LEU A 28 14.28 14.41 -6.68
CA LEU A 28 14.18 13.36 -7.69
C LEU A 28 13.11 12.31 -7.36
N ARG A 29 12.93 11.97 -6.08
CA ARG A 29 11.83 11.11 -5.61
C ARG A 29 10.47 11.76 -5.84
N LYS A 30 10.34 13.06 -5.53
CA LYS A 30 9.11 13.82 -5.77
C LYS A 30 8.76 13.88 -7.26
N ASP A 31 9.76 13.97 -8.12
CA ASP A 31 9.60 14.01 -9.57
C ASP A 31 9.44 12.62 -10.21
N GLY A 32 9.47 11.53 -9.41
CA GLY A 32 9.34 10.16 -9.91
C GLY A 32 10.51 9.67 -10.77
N ARG A 33 11.70 10.29 -10.61
CA ARG A 33 12.89 10.00 -11.44
C ARG A 33 13.86 9.01 -10.80
N VAL A 34 13.57 8.50 -9.60
CA VAL A 34 14.39 7.50 -8.92
C VAL A 34 13.78 6.12 -9.13
N ALA A 35 14.55 5.19 -9.71
CA ALA A 35 14.15 3.79 -9.86
C ALA A 35 14.40 3.01 -8.59
N ALA A 36 15.60 3.18 -8.01
CA ALA A 36 16.01 2.51 -6.79
C ALA A 36 17.06 3.36 -6.08
N VAL A 37 17.17 3.23 -4.77
CA VAL A 37 18.28 3.79 -4.00
C VAL A 37 19.25 2.64 -3.73
N VAL A 38 20.46 2.73 -4.28
CA VAL A 38 21.47 1.65 -4.27
C VAL A 38 22.17 1.58 -2.92
N GLU A 39 22.44 2.73 -2.32
CA GLU A 39 22.96 2.82 -0.97
C GLU A 39 21.80 3.10 -0.01
N ALA A 40 21.34 2.04 0.67
CA ALA A 40 20.20 2.12 1.55
C ALA A 40 20.35 3.28 2.54
N PRO A 41 19.35 4.17 2.69
CA PRO A 41 19.26 4.87 3.96
C PRO A 41 19.14 3.76 5.00
N THR A 42 20.05 3.76 5.97
CA THR A 42 19.76 3.09 7.24
C THR A 42 18.63 3.90 7.86
N GLU A 43 17.39 3.63 7.44
CA GLU A 43 16.20 4.17 8.08
C GLU A 43 15.10 3.11 8.03
N GLU A 44 14.67 2.82 9.26
CA GLU A 44 13.79 1.78 9.77
C GLU A 44 12.57 1.41 8.92
N PRO A 45 11.99 0.20 9.15
CA PRO A 45 10.78 -0.24 8.46
C PRO A 45 9.69 0.84 8.51
N PRO A 46 8.85 0.99 7.47
CA PRO A 46 7.67 1.83 7.58
C PRO A 46 6.92 1.40 8.84
N ALA A 47 6.76 2.34 9.78
CA ALA A 47 6.00 2.14 11.00
C ALA A 47 4.69 1.41 10.65
N PRO A 48 4.27 0.41 11.45
CA PRO A 48 3.09 -0.38 11.16
C PRO A 48 1.92 0.56 10.87
N GLN A 49 1.17 0.25 9.83
CA GLN A 49 -0.07 0.92 9.47
C GLN A 49 -0.99 0.94 10.71
N GLN A 50 -0.89 1.99 11.54
CA GLN A 50 -1.76 2.16 12.69
C GLN A 50 -3.15 2.54 12.18
N GLU A 51 -4.08 1.64 12.47
CA GLU A 51 -5.45 1.91 12.88
C GLU A 51 -6.35 2.62 11.87
N ALA A 52 -7.00 1.82 11.02
CA ALA A 52 -8.38 2.11 10.67
C ALA A 52 -9.28 1.67 11.86
N PRO A 53 -10.00 2.58 12.53
CA PRO A 53 -10.93 2.22 13.59
C PRO A 53 -12.19 1.55 13.00
N ALA A 54 -12.57 0.43 13.62
CA ALA A 54 -13.92 -0.17 13.66
C ALA A 54 -14.75 -0.16 12.37
N GLN A 55 -14.64 -1.23 11.56
CA GLN A 55 -15.80 -1.69 10.80
C GLN A 55 -16.63 -2.61 11.70
N PRO A 56 -17.87 -2.26 12.09
CA PRO A 56 -18.75 -3.25 12.68
C PRO A 56 -19.05 -4.27 11.58
N VAL A 57 -18.66 -5.52 11.80
CA VAL A 57 -19.16 -6.65 11.01
C VAL A 57 -20.67 -6.72 11.21
N PRO A 58 -21.51 -6.55 10.17
CA PRO A 58 -22.84 -7.12 10.25
C PRO A 58 -22.62 -8.63 10.20
N VAL A 59 -22.79 -9.28 11.35
CA VAL A 59 -23.10 -10.70 11.42
C VAL A 59 -24.34 -10.88 10.55
N VAL A 60 -24.15 -11.38 9.33
CA VAL A 60 -25.22 -12.02 8.57
C VAL A 60 -25.56 -13.27 9.34
N GLU A 61 -26.41 -13.09 10.34
CA GLU A 61 -27.16 -14.14 10.99
C GLU A 61 -27.97 -14.79 9.88
N GLN A 62 -27.52 -15.95 9.41
CA GLN A 62 -28.33 -16.87 8.63
C GLN A 62 -29.47 -17.35 9.53
N THR A 63 -30.49 -16.51 9.70
CA THR A 63 -31.79 -16.95 10.16
C THR A 63 -32.41 -17.72 9.00
N GLN A 64 -32.17 -19.04 8.99
CA GLN A 64 -32.94 -19.94 8.13
C GLN A 64 -34.42 -19.76 8.44
N GLU A 65 -35.18 -19.43 7.40
CA GLU A 65 -36.63 -19.30 7.41
C GLU A 65 -37.32 -20.60 7.90
N PRO A 66 -38.56 -20.46 8.40
CA PRO A 66 -39.13 -21.34 9.40
C PRO A 66 -39.67 -22.66 8.88
N ALA A 67 -39.65 -23.60 9.80
CA ALA A 67 -40.34 -24.88 9.85
C ALA A 67 -41.59 -25.01 8.96
N ALA A 68 -41.56 -26.05 8.13
CA ALA A 68 -42.74 -26.72 7.63
C ALA A 68 -43.57 -27.27 8.79
N GLU A 69 -44.83 -26.88 8.93
CA GLU A 69 -45.86 -27.74 9.50
C GLU A 69 -47.26 -27.32 9.02
N THR A 70 -47.70 -27.92 7.90
CA THR A 70 -49.11 -27.88 7.49
C THR A 70 -49.93 -28.78 8.43
N GLY A 71 -50.32 -28.24 9.57
CA GLY A 71 -51.18 -28.86 10.59
C GLY A 71 -52.67 -28.55 10.40
N ARG A 72 -53.37 -29.49 9.78
CA ARG A 72 -54.78 -29.92 9.94
C ARG A 72 -55.72 -29.16 10.93
N LYS A 73 -56.90 -28.76 10.38
CA LYS A 73 -58.31 -28.91 10.88
C LYS A 73 -59.07 -27.76 11.60
N ARG A 74 -60.33 -27.63 11.13
CA ARG A 74 -61.62 -27.29 11.80
C ARG A 74 -61.97 -25.81 12.04
N ARG A 75 -62.93 -25.30 11.26
CA ARG A 75 -64.30 -25.03 11.73
C ARG A 75 -65.27 -25.00 10.56
#